data_AF-A0AAJ2GA57-F1
#
_entry.id   AF-A0AAJ2GA57-F1
#
_cell.length_a   1.000
_cell.length_b   1.000
_cell.length_c   1.000
_cell.angle_alpha   90.00
_cell.angle_beta   90.00
_cell.angle_gamma   90.00
#
_symmetry.space_group_name_H-M   'P 1'
#
loop_
_entity.id
_entity.type
_entity.pdbx_description
1 polymer ?
#
loop_
_entity_poly.entity_id
_entity_poly.type
_entity_poly.pdbx_seq_one_letter_code
_entity_poly.pdbx_strand_id
1 'polypeptide(L)'
;MEKIGLCLIITLLSSGLSAQTPLQWNYPCKPGTECWNALTSVEERQIACQITGLDLKTLTTEELLLITMEHPFFRSYVAHDSPLEGLGFALEGFNGFEEFRKRPDAMKAACNVYFREDFSRIKAMADSAEMGAYSLKWIGVELIMCDDALLSQMSSQEKIDFLKRLHAQLRIKQRYRDVFGGISDAVSAYIFDKVMHSMGDRVLESHYEAERMKGFRERLILRDPRQIELLLDKFTEYVKNH
;
A
#
# COMPACT_ATOMS: atom_id res chain seq x y z
N MET A 1 -62.33 -6.20 -13.37
CA MET A 1 -61.86 -6.74 -12.08
C MET A 1 -60.82 -7.79 -12.37
N GLU A 2 -59.60 -7.47 -11.98
CA GLU A 2 -58.36 -8.21 -12.16
C GLU A 2 -58.31 -9.49 -11.34
N LYS A 3 -57.48 -10.46 -11.77
CA LYS A 3 -56.57 -11.27 -10.92
C LYS A 3 -55.68 -12.13 -11.82
N ILE A 4 -54.52 -11.58 -12.20
CA ILE A 4 -53.17 -11.88 -11.66
C ILE A 4 -52.66 -13.23 -12.17
N GLY A 5 -51.86 -13.15 -13.25
CA GLY A 5 -50.97 -14.21 -13.70
C GLY A 5 -49.77 -14.31 -12.77
N LEU A 6 -49.45 -15.54 -12.37
CA LEU A 6 -48.34 -15.89 -11.50
C LEU A 6 -47.01 -15.76 -12.27
N CYS A 7 -46.31 -14.63 -12.13
CA CYS A 7 -44.92 -14.51 -12.57
C CYS A 7 -43.99 -14.98 -11.44
N LEU A 8 -43.42 -16.17 -11.61
CA LEU A 8 -42.25 -16.64 -10.84
C LEU A 8 -41.04 -15.78 -11.21
N ILE A 9 -40.72 -14.79 -10.37
CA ILE A 9 -39.46 -14.06 -10.44
C ILE A 9 -38.43 -14.88 -9.65
N ILE A 10 -37.59 -15.62 -10.37
CA ILE A 10 -36.35 -16.17 -9.82
C ILE A 10 -35.38 -15.01 -9.68
N THR A 11 -35.29 -14.42 -8.48
CA THR A 11 -34.19 -13.51 -8.15
C THR A 11 -32.91 -14.32 -8.00
N LEU A 12 -32.08 -14.31 -9.04
CA LEU A 12 -30.67 -14.67 -8.95
C LEU A 12 -29.98 -13.64 -8.03
N LEU A 13 -29.94 -13.94 -6.74
CA LEU A 13 -29.03 -13.30 -5.78
C LEU A 13 -27.60 -13.58 -6.26
N SER A 14 -27.04 -12.62 -6.99
CA SER A 14 -25.64 -12.58 -7.34
C SER A 14 -24.88 -12.17 -6.08
N SER A 15 -24.60 -13.15 -5.23
CA SER A 15 -23.68 -13.00 -4.10
C SER A 15 -22.26 -12.89 -4.65
N GLY A 16 -21.93 -11.77 -5.27
CA GLY A 16 -20.55 -11.33 -5.46
C GLY A 16 -20.00 -10.73 -4.16
N LEU A 17 -20.21 -11.38 -3.01
CA LEU A 17 -19.43 -11.08 -1.82
C LEU A 17 -18.08 -11.76 -2.07
N SER A 18 -17.07 -10.98 -2.42
CA SER A 18 -15.68 -11.39 -2.19
C SER A 18 -15.58 -11.69 -0.69
N ALA A 19 -15.63 -12.97 -0.33
CA ALA A 19 -15.46 -13.41 1.05
C ALA A 19 -14.02 -13.12 1.48
N GLN A 20 -13.78 -11.90 1.98
CA GLN A 20 -12.61 -11.65 2.80
C GLN A 20 -12.83 -12.44 4.08
N THR A 21 -11.95 -13.39 4.36
CA THR A 21 -11.93 -14.09 5.64
C THR A 21 -11.88 -13.03 6.74
N PRO A 22 -12.79 -13.07 7.73
CA PRO A 22 -12.78 -12.09 8.80
C PRO A 22 -11.44 -12.15 9.54
N LEU A 23 -10.82 -10.99 9.77
CA LEU A 23 -9.59 -10.89 10.55
C LEU A 23 -9.85 -11.40 11.97
N GLN A 24 -8.92 -12.18 12.51
CA GLN A 24 -9.00 -12.65 13.91
C GLN A 24 -8.97 -11.50 14.93
N TRP A 25 -8.48 -10.32 14.53
CA TRP A 25 -8.39 -9.15 15.38
C TRP A 25 -8.75 -7.88 14.62
N ASN A 26 -9.35 -6.92 15.33
CA ASN A 26 -9.72 -5.62 14.81
C ASN A 26 -9.50 -4.55 15.89
N TYR A 27 -9.32 -3.30 15.48
CA TYR A 27 -9.09 -2.18 16.36
C TYR A 27 -10.34 -1.91 17.22
N PRO A 28 -10.27 -2.13 18.55
CA PRO A 28 -11.41 -1.86 19.43
C PRO A 28 -11.64 -0.36 19.59
N CYS A 29 -10.59 0.44 19.37
CA CYS A 29 -10.63 1.88 19.46
C CYS A 29 -10.04 2.53 18.21
N LYS A 30 -10.86 3.29 17.46
CA LYS A 30 -10.50 3.87 16.16
C LYS A 30 -11.32 5.14 15.87
N PRO A 31 -10.89 6.00 14.93
CA PRO A 31 -11.63 7.22 14.59
C PRO A 31 -13.12 6.99 14.39
N GLY A 32 -13.93 7.82 15.05
CA GLY A 32 -15.39 7.73 15.02
C GLY A 32 -16.01 6.91 16.16
N THR A 33 -15.23 6.22 17.00
CA THR A 33 -15.75 5.54 18.20
C THR A 33 -15.72 6.43 19.44
N GLU A 34 -16.59 6.15 20.42
CA GLU A 34 -16.63 6.89 21.69
C GLU A 34 -15.29 6.81 22.43
N CYS A 35 -14.67 5.63 22.51
CA CYS A 35 -13.38 5.48 23.16
C CYS A 35 -12.30 6.34 22.49
N TRP A 36 -12.29 6.47 21.15
CA TRP A 36 -11.25 7.20 20.44
C TRP A 36 -11.36 8.70 20.69
N ASN A 37 -12.60 9.19 20.78
CA ASN A 37 -12.91 10.58 21.10
C ASN A 37 -12.56 10.92 22.56
N ALA A 38 -12.50 9.93 23.45
CA ALA A 38 -12.06 10.10 24.83
C ALA A 38 -10.53 10.15 25.00
N LEU A 39 -9.75 9.71 23.99
CA LEU A 39 -8.29 9.79 24.01
C LEU A 39 -7.82 11.22 23.72
N THR A 40 -7.03 11.76 24.64
CA THR A 40 -6.61 13.17 24.68
C THR A 40 -5.23 13.42 24.08
N SER A 41 -4.36 12.41 24.04
CA SER A 41 -3.02 12.53 23.45
C SER A 41 -2.79 11.61 22.25
N VAL A 42 -1.73 11.91 21.48
CA VAL A 42 -1.28 11.05 20.38
C VAL A 42 -0.72 9.74 20.94
N GLU A 43 0.02 9.78 22.06
CA GLU A 43 0.53 8.56 22.70
C GLU A 43 -0.61 7.62 23.13
N GLU A 44 -1.68 8.16 23.73
CA GLU A 44 -2.86 7.37 24.12
C GLU A 44 -3.49 6.67 22.92
N ARG A 45 -3.57 7.36 21.77
CA ARG A 45 -4.08 6.78 20.51
C ARG A 45 -3.14 5.73 19.94
N GLN A 46 -1.83 5.94 19.99
CA GLN A 46 -0.85 4.95 19.54
C GLN A 46 -0.88 3.69 20.42
N ILE A 47 -1.05 3.83 21.74
CA ILE A 47 -1.25 2.71 22.67
C ILE A 47 -2.54 1.95 22.31
N ALA A 48 -3.63 2.66 22.03
CA ALA A 48 -4.90 2.05 21.66
C ALA A 48 -4.86 1.28 20.32
N CYS A 49 -3.85 1.56 19.47
CA CYS A 49 -3.64 0.85 18.21
C CYS A 49 -2.87 -0.48 18.38
N GLN A 50 -2.29 -0.77 19.55
CA GLN A 50 -1.54 -2.01 19.74
C GLN A 50 -2.46 -3.24 19.70
N ILE A 51 -2.00 -4.32 19.05
CA ILE A 51 -2.71 -5.60 19.09
C ILE A 51 -2.59 -6.17 20.50
N THR A 52 -3.73 -6.42 21.13
CA THR A 52 -3.84 -6.96 22.49
C THR A 52 -4.85 -8.10 22.54
N GLY A 53 -4.71 -8.98 23.54
CA GLY A 53 -5.65 -10.08 23.78
C GLY A 53 -5.44 -11.33 22.91
N LEU A 54 -4.38 -11.37 22.09
CA LEU A 54 -3.96 -12.55 21.34
C LEU A 54 -2.43 -12.62 21.23
N ASP A 55 -1.90 -13.81 20.95
CA ASP A 55 -0.48 -14.01 20.60
C ASP A 55 -0.29 -13.74 19.10
N LEU A 56 0.55 -12.77 18.74
CA LEU A 56 0.78 -12.38 17.34
C LEU A 56 1.25 -13.55 16.46
N LYS A 57 1.88 -14.56 17.06
CA LYS A 57 2.34 -15.77 16.34
C LYS A 57 1.19 -16.63 15.80
N THR A 58 -0.02 -16.46 16.32
CA THR A 58 -1.20 -17.19 15.81
C THR A 58 -1.76 -16.55 14.53
N LEU A 59 -1.45 -15.28 14.28
CA LEU A 59 -1.84 -14.59 13.04
C LEU A 59 -0.93 -15.03 11.90
N THR A 60 -1.49 -15.24 10.72
CA THR A 60 -0.70 -15.43 9.51
C THR A 60 0.03 -14.13 9.11
N THR A 61 1.09 -14.24 8.32
CA THR A 61 1.84 -13.05 7.85
C THR A 61 0.96 -12.12 7.00
N GLU A 62 0.05 -12.71 6.22
CA GLU A 62 -0.97 -11.97 5.47
C GLU A 62 -1.97 -11.26 6.40
N GLU A 63 -2.48 -11.93 7.44
CA GLU A 63 -3.38 -11.28 8.41
C GLU A 63 -2.72 -10.11 9.14
N LEU A 64 -1.45 -10.22 9.52
CA LEU A 64 -0.72 -9.10 10.12
C LEU A 64 -0.62 -7.90 9.18
N LEU A 65 -0.38 -8.13 7.89
CA LEU A 65 -0.40 -7.06 6.90
C LEU A 65 -1.79 -6.44 6.77
N LEU A 66 -2.83 -7.27 6.68
CA LEU A 66 -4.21 -6.78 6.57
C LEU A 66 -4.63 -5.95 7.80
N ILE A 67 -4.24 -6.38 9.00
CA ILE A 67 -4.45 -5.59 10.23
C ILE A 67 -3.66 -4.28 10.14
N THR A 68 -2.39 -4.32 9.71
CA THR A 68 -1.56 -3.13 9.53
C THR A 68 -2.18 -2.12 8.55
N MET A 69 -2.78 -2.60 7.46
CA MET A 69 -3.47 -1.75 6.47
C MET A 69 -4.73 -1.07 7.04
N GLU A 70 -5.30 -1.62 8.12
CA GLU A 70 -6.44 -1.04 8.84
C GLU A 70 -6.02 -0.16 10.02
N HIS A 71 -4.71 0.06 10.22
CA HIS A 71 -4.20 0.87 11.31
C HIS A 71 -4.83 2.28 11.29
N PRO A 72 -5.33 2.81 12.42
CA PRO A 72 -6.00 4.11 12.46
C PRO A 72 -5.22 5.28 11.87
N PHE A 73 -3.89 5.23 11.98
CA PHE A 73 -2.97 6.23 11.41
C PHE A 73 -2.38 5.81 10.05
N PHE A 74 -2.83 4.70 9.44
CA PHE A 74 -2.18 4.13 8.25
C PHE A 74 -2.06 5.13 7.10
N ARG A 75 -3.05 6.01 6.91
CA ARG A 75 -3.06 7.03 5.86
C ARG A 75 -2.38 8.34 6.27
N SER A 76 -1.76 8.44 7.45
CA SER A 76 -1.07 9.66 7.89
C SER A 76 0.10 10.03 6.98
N TYR A 77 0.63 9.11 6.17
CA TYR A 77 1.70 9.41 5.21
C TYR A 77 1.39 10.53 4.21
N VAL A 78 0.12 10.90 3.97
CA VAL A 78 -0.21 12.08 3.13
C VAL A 78 -0.32 13.39 3.91
N ALA A 79 -0.22 13.35 5.23
CA ALA A 79 -0.35 14.51 6.12
C ALA A 79 0.99 14.98 6.72
N HIS A 80 2.11 14.38 6.28
CA HIS A 80 3.47 14.71 6.71
C HIS A 80 4.31 15.21 5.53
N ASP A 81 5.45 15.85 5.83
CA ASP A 81 6.38 16.39 4.82
C ASP A 81 6.95 15.31 3.89
N SER A 82 6.97 14.07 4.35
CA SER A 82 7.44 12.90 3.64
C SER A 82 6.45 11.74 3.81
N PRO A 83 6.11 11.01 2.73
CA PRO A 83 5.33 9.78 2.87
C PRO A 83 6.03 8.71 3.70
N LEU A 84 7.37 8.65 3.67
CA LEU A 84 8.12 7.71 4.51
C LEU A 84 8.00 8.08 5.99
N GLU A 85 8.12 9.37 6.32
CA GLU A 85 7.98 9.84 7.71
C GLU A 85 6.57 9.64 8.26
N GLY A 86 5.53 9.94 7.47
CA GLY A 86 4.16 9.78 7.96
C GLY A 86 3.71 8.32 8.01
N LEU A 87 4.28 7.41 7.20
CA LEU A 87 4.08 5.98 7.41
C LEU A 87 4.86 5.49 8.64
N GLY A 88 6.08 5.99 8.85
CA GLY A 88 6.87 5.75 10.06
C GLY A 88 6.12 6.16 11.33
N PHE A 89 5.53 7.36 11.34
CA PHE A 89 4.66 7.83 12.43
C PHE A 89 3.52 6.84 12.76
N ALA A 90 2.96 6.20 11.73
CA ALA A 90 1.87 5.26 11.90
C ALA A 90 2.35 3.89 12.41
N LEU A 91 3.51 3.41 11.95
CA LEU A 91 3.90 2.00 12.10
C LEU A 91 5.09 1.76 13.04
N GLU A 92 5.92 2.76 13.31
CA GLU A 92 7.02 2.63 14.26
C GLU A 92 6.49 2.38 15.67
N GLY A 93 6.95 1.29 16.29
CA GLY A 93 6.47 0.86 17.60
C GLY A 93 5.09 0.19 17.60
N PHE A 94 4.41 0.07 16.45
CA PHE A 94 3.21 -0.76 16.33
C PHE A 94 3.59 -2.25 16.30
N ASN A 95 3.13 -3.01 17.30
CA ASN A 95 3.54 -4.41 17.47
C ASN A 95 3.15 -5.33 16.30
N GLY A 96 2.03 -5.06 15.61
CA GLY A 96 1.59 -5.86 14.46
C GLY A 96 2.52 -5.71 13.26
N PHE A 97 2.95 -4.48 12.94
CA PHE A 97 3.89 -4.24 11.85
C PHE A 97 5.31 -4.70 12.21
N GLU A 98 5.73 -4.52 13.47
CA GLU A 98 7.01 -5.02 13.94
C GLU A 98 7.12 -6.55 13.87
N GLU A 99 6.05 -7.27 14.21
CA GLU A 99 5.99 -8.72 14.01
C GLU A 99 5.98 -9.07 12.52
N PHE A 100 5.15 -8.41 11.71
CA PHE A 100 5.08 -8.63 10.26
C PHE A 100 6.46 -8.49 9.59
N ARG A 101 7.15 -7.37 9.85
CA ARG A 101 8.44 -7.02 9.25
C ARG A 101 9.55 -8.02 9.57
N LYS A 102 9.47 -8.70 10.71
CA LYS A 102 10.45 -9.72 11.14
C LYS A 102 10.26 -11.07 10.45
N ARG A 103 9.09 -11.32 9.84
CA ARG A 103 8.81 -12.62 9.25
C ARG A 103 9.54 -12.80 7.92
N PRO A 104 10.15 -13.99 7.68
CA PRO A 104 10.92 -14.24 6.47
C PRO A 104 10.07 -14.31 5.20
N ASP A 105 8.75 -14.40 5.32
CA ASP A 105 7.79 -14.40 4.22
C ASP A 105 7.00 -13.09 4.09
N ALA A 106 7.39 -12.03 4.79
CA ALA A 106 6.68 -10.74 4.81
C ALA A 106 6.55 -10.11 3.42
N MET A 107 7.64 -10.06 2.64
CA MET A 107 7.61 -9.49 1.30
C MET A 107 6.74 -10.33 0.35
N LYS A 108 6.78 -11.66 0.50
CA LYS A 108 5.92 -12.57 -0.26
C LYS A 108 4.44 -12.35 0.08
N ALA A 109 4.10 -12.19 1.37
CA ALA A 109 2.75 -11.90 1.81
C ALA A 109 2.26 -10.53 1.28
N ALA A 110 3.10 -9.49 1.33
CA ALA A 110 2.79 -8.18 0.74
C ALA A 110 2.52 -8.26 -0.75
N CYS A 111 3.38 -8.95 -1.50
CA CYS A 111 3.17 -9.19 -2.92
C CYS A 111 1.87 -9.95 -3.19
N ASN A 112 1.56 -10.98 -2.40
CA ASN A 112 0.32 -11.75 -2.56
C ASN A 112 -0.91 -10.85 -2.35
N VAL A 113 -0.95 -10.03 -1.30
CA VAL A 113 -2.06 -9.10 -1.05
C VAL A 113 -2.16 -8.04 -2.15
N TYR A 114 -1.07 -7.34 -2.44
CA TYR A 114 -1.07 -6.22 -3.39
C TYR A 114 -1.40 -6.67 -4.82
N PHE A 115 -0.75 -7.72 -5.33
CA PHE A 115 -0.93 -8.12 -6.73
C PHE A 115 -2.18 -8.96 -6.99
N ARG A 116 -2.92 -9.38 -5.96
CA ARG A 116 -4.27 -9.93 -6.13
C ARG A 116 -5.31 -8.85 -6.40
N GLU A 117 -5.01 -7.59 -6.10
CA GLU A 117 -5.94 -6.49 -6.30
C GLU A 117 -6.13 -6.14 -7.77
N ASP A 118 -7.39 -5.92 -8.16
CA ASP A 118 -7.75 -5.34 -9.45
C ASP A 118 -8.04 -3.85 -9.29
N PHE A 119 -7.04 -3.00 -9.60
CA PHE A 119 -7.20 -1.54 -9.53
C PHE A 119 -8.23 -0.97 -10.50
N SER A 120 -8.71 -1.74 -11.49
CA SER A 120 -9.76 -1.27 -12.39
C SER A 120 -11.13 -1.16 -11.71
N ARG A 121 -11.30 -1.80 -10.54
CA ARG A 121 -12.53 -1.71 -9.73
C ARG A 121 -12.82 -0.30 -9.22
N ILE A 122 -11.84 0.60 -9.29
CA ILE A 122 -12.01 2.02 -8.96
C ILE A 122 -13.21 2.65 -9.67
N LYS A 123 -13.53 2.17 -10.88
CA LYS A 123 -14.70 2.59 -11.66
C LYS A 123 -16.05 2.29 -11.03
N ALA A 124 -16.11 1.31 -10.13
CA ALA A 124 -17.34 0.86 -9.49
C ALA A 124 -17.59 1.55 -8.14
N MET A 125 -16.67 2.42 -7.69
CA MET A 125 -16.81 3.14 -6.43
C MET A 125 -17.81 4.28 -6.55
N ALA A 126 -18.53 4.52 -5.45
CA ALA A 126 -19.69 5.39 -5.44
C ALA A 126 -19.32 6.87 -5.58
N ASP A 127 -18.21 7.29 -4.97
CA ASP A 127 -17.78 8.69 -4.94
C ASP A 127 -16.26 8.87 -4.82
N SER A 128 -15.82 10.12 -4.95
CA SER A 128 -14.40 10.50 -4.90
C SER A 128 -13.74 10.25 -3.54
N ALA A 129 -14.50 10.27 -2.44
CA ALA A 129 -13.95 10.02 -1.12
C ALA A 129 -13.62 8.53 -0.95
N GLU A 130 -14.49 7.64 -1.43
CA GLU A 130 -14.23 6.20 -1.50
C GLU A 130 -13.03 5.91 -2.41
N MET A 131 -12.98 6.52 -3.60
CA MET A 131 -11.85 6.39 -4.53
C MET A 131 -10.53 6.84 -3.90
N GLY A 132 -10.53 7.98 -3.22
CA GLY A 132 -9.36 8.50 -2.50
C GLY A 132 -8.92 7.57 -1.37
N ALA A 133 -9.85 7.12 -0.52
CA ALA A 133 -9.55 6.21 0.58
C ALA A 133 -8.97 4.87 0.08
N TYR A 134 -9.48 4.36 -1.04
CA TYR A 134 -8.98 3.17 -1.70
C TYR A 134 -7.58 3.37 -2.29
N SER A 135 -7.37 4.46 -3.03
CA SER A 135 -6.05 4.80 -3.60
C SER A 135 -4.99 4.88 -2.50
N LEU A 136 -5.30 5.62 -1.43
CA LEU A 136 -4.39 5.80 -0.31
C LEU A 136 -4.13 4.50 0.46
N LYS A 137 -5.10 3.58 0.53
CA LYS A 137 -4.84 2.28 1.14
C LYS A 137 -3.74 1.53 0.39
N TRP A 138 -3.78 1.51 -0.93
CA TRP A 138 -2.83 0.73 -1.74
C TRP A 138 -1.48 1.40 -1.92
N ILE A 139 -1.43 2.73 -1.98
CA ILE A 139 -0.17 3.48 -1.91
C ILE A 139 0.57 3.18 -0.60
N GLY A 140 -0.15 3.06 0.53
CA GLY A 140 0.46 2.66 1.81
C GLY A 140 1.11 1.27 1.77
N VAL A 141 0.51 0.32 1.04
CA VAL A 141 1.10 -1.02 0.86
C VAL A 141 2.37 -0.96 -0.01
N GLU A 142 2.38 -0.14 -1.05
CA GLU A 142 3.60 0.12 -1.83
C GLU A 142 4.71 0.70 -0.95
N LEU A 143 4.38 1.67 -0.09
CA LEU A 143 5.33 2.22 0.87
C LEU A 143 5.85 1.17 1.87
N ILE A 144 5.01 0.23 2.33
CA ILE A 144 5.48 -0.92 3.14
C ILE A 144 6.48 -1.76 2.35
N MET A 145 6.20 -2.05 1.07
CA MET A 145 7.11 -2.84 0.21
C MET A 145 8.44 -2.13 -0.08
N CYS A 146 8.57 -0.84 0.22
CA CYS A 146 9.84 -0.12 0.17
C CYS A 146 10.79 -0.47 1.32
N ASP A 147 10.34 -1.16 2.37
CA ASP A 147 11.16 -1.46 3.55
C ASP A 147 12.37 -2.34 3.18
N ASP A 148 13.57 -1.96 3.65
CA ASP A 148 14.81 -2.66 3.31
C ASP A 148 14.85 -4.11 3.83
N ALA A 149 14.23 -4.38 4.98
CA ALA A 149 14.12 -5.73 5.52
C ALA A 149 13.20 -6.60 4.66
N LEU A 150 12.20 -6.02 3.99
CA LEU A 150 11.36 -6.74 3.03
C LEU A 150 12.08 -6.94 1.69
N LEU A 151 12.68 -5.89 1.12
CA LEU A 151 13.38 -5.97 -0.16
C LEU A 151 14.57 -6.94 -0.14
N SER A 152 15.22 -7.10 1.02
CA SER A 152 16.31 -8.06 1.22
C SER A 152 15.87 -9.54 1.25
N GLN A 153 14.58 -9.82 1.38
CA GLN A 153 14.04 -11.20 1.32
C GLN A 153 14.01 -11.75 -0.11
N MET A 154 14.11 -10.89 -1.12
CA MET A 154 14.04 -11.27 -2.53
C MET A 154 15.44 -11.47 -3.12
N SER A 155 15.61 -12.57 -3.86
CA SER A 155 16.71 -12.74 -4.79
C SER A 155 16.68 -11.71 -5.94
N SER A 156 17.78 -11.58 -6.67
CA SER A 156 17.82 -10.69 -7.84
C SER A 156 16.78 -11.04 -8.90
N GLN A 157 16.49 -12.33 -9.11
CA GLN A 157 15.47 -12.76 -10.06
C GLN A 157 14.05 -12.40 -9.58
N GLU A 158 13.76 -12.62 -8.29
CA GLU A 158 12.47 -12.23 -7.70
C GLU A 158 12.25 -10.71 -7.75
N LYS A 159 13.33 -9.91 -7.59
CA LYS A 159 13.27 -8.45 -7.77
C LYS A 159 12.90 -8.05 -9.20
N ILE A 160 13.45 -8.72 -10.21
CA ILE A 160 13.08 -8.50 -11.62
C ILE A 160 11.58 -8.79 -11.83
N ASP A 161 11.11 -9.94 -11.35
CA ASP A 161 9.71 -10.34 -11.51
C ASP A 161 8.75 -9.43 -10.72
N PHE A 162 9.17 -8.98 -9.54
CA PHE A 162 8.47 -7.98 -8.75
C PHE A 162 8.33 -6.66 -9.51
N LEU A 163 9.42 -6.15 -10.09
CA LEU A 163 9.41 -4.91 -10.87
C LEU A 163 8.52 -5.02 -12.11
N LYS A 164 8.50 -6.15 -12.82
CA LYS A 164 7.58 -6.39 -13.95
C LYS A 164 6.11 -6.30 -13.51
N ARG A 165 5.76 -6.94 -12.39
CA ARG A 165 4.39 -6.92 -11.85
C ARG A 165 4.00 -5.54 -11.34
N LEU A 166 4.90 -4.85 -10.65
CA LEU A 166 4.70 -3.47 -10.19
C LEU A 166 4.49 -2.53 -11.37
N HIS A 167 5.29 -2.65 -12.42
CA HIS A 167 5.11 -1.86 -13.66
C HIS A 167 3.76 -2.13 -14.31
N ALA A 168 3.35 -3.39 -14.43
CA ALA A 168 2.03 -3.73 -14.96
C ALA A 168 0.89 -3.05 -14.18
N GLN A 169 0.97 -3.05 -12.84
CA GLN A 169 -0.02 -2.37 -11.98
C GLN A 169 0.05 -0.84 -12.11
N LEU A 170 1.25 -0.27 -12.17
CA LEU A 170 1.47 1.15 -12.46
C LEU A 170 0.78 1.56 -13.77
N ARG A 171 0.92 0.76 -14.85
CA ARG A 171 0.25 1.04 -16.13
C ARG A 171 -1.27 0.99 -16.06
N ILE A 172 -1.84 0.19 -15.15
CA ILE A 172 -3.28 0.20 -14.88
C ILE A 172 -3.66 1.47 -14.11
N LYS A 173 -2.97 1.77 -13.01
CA LYS A 173 -3.18 2.97 -12.18
C LYS A 173 -3.08 4.26 -12.98
N GLN A 174 -2.13 4.37 -13.92
CA GLN A 174 -1.94 5.54 -14.79
C GLN A 174 -3.13 5.82 -15.73
N ARG A 175 -3.99 4.82 -16.02
CA ARG A 175 -5.25 5.05 -16.75
C ARG A 175 -6.29 5.80 -15.90
N TYR A 176 -6.07 5.86 -14.59
CA TYR A 176 -6.93 6.49 -13.59
C TYR A 176 -6.15 7.57 -12.83
N ARG A 177 -5.41 8.39 -13.58
CA ARG A 177 -4.50 9.42 -13.05
C ARG A 177 -5.16 10.43 -12.10
N ASP A 178 -6.46 10.67 -12.23
CA ASP A 178 -7.18 11.58 -11.34
C ASP A 178 -7.30 11.02 -9.91
N VAL A 179 -7.10 9.71 -9.75
CA VAL A 179 -7.15 8.99 -8.47
C VAL A 179 -5.79 8.48 -8.03
N PHE A 180 -4.98 7.97 -8.96
CA PHE A 180 -3.66 7.37 -8.70
C PHE A 180 -2.48 8.22 -9.20
N GLY A 181 -2.68 9.47 -9.63
CA GLY A 181 -1.56 10.31 -10.06
C GLY A 181 -0.68 10.78 -8.90
N GLY A 182 0.41 11.48 -9.25
CA GLY A 182 1.23 12.21 -8.29
C GLY A 182 1.97 11.28 -7.32
N ILE A 183 1.43 11.10 -6.11
CA ILE A 183 2.06 10.30 -5.06
C ILE A 183 2.20 8.82 -5.45
N SER A 184 1.22 8.20 -6.15
CA SER A 184 1.36 6.78 -6.53
C SER A 184 2.47 6.57 -7.55
N ASP A 185 2.55 7.45 -8.55
CA ASP A 185 3.64 7.46 -9.54
C ASP A 185 5.00 7.63 -8.85
N ALA A 186 5.09 8.56 -7.89
CA ALA A 186 6.30 8.80 -7.12
C ALA A 186 6.73 7.58 -6.29
N VAL A 187 5.80 6.92 -5.61
CA VAL A 187 6.10 5.72 -4.81
C VAL A 187 6.56 4.57 -5.70
N SER A 188 5.87 4.32 -6.83
CA SER A 188 6.29 3.29 -7.79
C SER A 188 7.67 3.58 -8.40
N ALA A 189 7.96 4.85 -8.73
CA ALA A 189 9.29 5.28 -9.21
C ALA A 189 10.37 5.12 -8.12
N TYR A 190 10.04 5.40 -6.87
CA TYR A 190 10.94 5.24 -5.73
C TYR A 190 11.29 3.77 -5.48
N ILE A 191 10.29 2.88 -5.50
CA ILE A 191 10.52 1.44 -5.38
C ILE A 191 11.47 0.97 -6.49
N PHE A 192 11.26 1.44 -7.73
CA PHE A 192 12.14 1.11 -8.84
C PHE A 192 13.59 1.54 -8.58
N ASP A 193 13.86 2.81 -8.25
CA ASP A 193 15.23 3.28 -7.94
C ASP A 193 15.84 2.48 -6.78
N LYS A 194 15.07 2.21 -5.73
CA LYS A 194 15.52 1.47 -4.55
C LYS A 194 15.89 0.01 -4.88
N VAL A 195 15.05 -0.68 -5.64
CA VAL A 195 15.32 -2.06 -6.07
C VAL A 195 16.55 -2.11 -6.97
N MET A 196 16.65 -1.21 -7.95
CA MET A 196 17.79 -1.13 -8.86
C MET A 196 19.10 -0.88 -8.10
N HIS A 197 19.09 0.05 -7.14
CA HIS A 197 20.23 0.32 -6.28
C HIS A 197 20.62 -0.91 -5.45
N SER A 198 19.63 -1.65 -4.92
CA SER A 198 19.89 -2.91 -4.19
C SER A 198 20.48 -4.02 -5.07
N MET A 199 20.34 -3.91 -6.39
CA MET A 199 20.94 -4.81 -7.39
C MET A 199 22.27 -4.27 -7.95
N GLY A 200 22.75 -3.12 -7.46
CA GLY A 200 24.00 -2.48 -7.89
C GLY A 200 23.87 -1.55 -9.10
N ASP A 201 22.66 -1.31 -9.60
CA ASP A 201 22.40 -0.38 -10.70
C ASP A 201 22.01 1.01 -10.18
N ARG A 202 22.60 2.06 -10.75
CA ARG A 202 22.48 3.45 -10.29
C ARG A 202 21.80 4.32 -11.34
N VAL A 203 20.54 3.98 -11.63
CA VAL A 203 19.72 4.56 -12.72
C VAL A 203 19.82 6.08 -12.83
N LEU A 204 19.84 6.81 -11.70
CA LEU A 204 19.81 8.27 -11.69
C LEU A 204 21.16 8.98 -11.51
N GLU A 205 22.24 8.29 -11.16
CA GLU A 205 23.51 8.96 -10.85
C GLU A 205 24.19 9.57 -12.07
N SER A 206 23.80 9.14 -13.28
CA SER A 206 24.27 9.74 -14.53
C SER A 206 23.48 10.98 -14.97
N HIS A 207 22.35 11.29 -14.33
CA HIS A 207 21.41 12.33 -14.80
C HIS A 207 21.20 13.49 -13.81
N TYR A 208 21.48 13.28 -12.51
CA TYR A 208 21.27 14.29 -11.47
C TYR A 208 22.45 14.39 -10.50
N GLU A 209 22.64 15.59 -9.96
CA GLU A 209 23.59 15.82 -8.85
C GLU A 209 23.17 15.00 -7.62
N ALA A 210 24.13 14.33 -6.96
CA ALA A 210 23.88 13.47 -5.81
C ALA A 210 23.07 14.16 -4.69
N GLU A 211 23.33 15.44 -4.41
CA GLU A 211 22.60 16.24 -3.42
C GLU A 211 21.12 16.47 -3.77
N ARG A 212 20.78 16.54 -5.07
CA ARG A 212 19.38 16.66 -5.51
C ARG A 212 18.61 15.35 -5.33
N MET A 213 19.32 14.23 -5.32
CA MET A 213 18.73 12.90 -5.19
C MET A 213 18.55 12.45 -3.74
N LYS A 214 19.31 13.04 -2.81
CA LYS A 214 19.29 12.69 -1.39
C LYS A 214 17.89 12.78 -0.79
N GLY A 215 17.18 13.90 -1.00
CA GLY A 215 15.82 14.09 -0.47
C GLY A 215 14.79 13.09 -1.02
N PHE A 216 14.92 12.70 -2.29
CA PHE A 216 14.05 11.67 -2.87
C PHE A 216 14.38 10.29 -2.32
N ARG A 217 15.65 9.90 -2.26
CA ARG A 217 16.08 8.56 -1.81
C ARG A 217 15.87 8.32 -0.32
N GLU A 218 16.12 9.33 0.51
CA GLU A 218 16.01 9.19 1.97
C GLU A 218 14.59 9.44 2.46
N ARG A 219 13.84 10.34 1.80
CA ARG A 219 12.57 10.85 2.34
C ARG A 219 11.42 10.83 1.32
N LEU A 220 11.60 10.33 0.11
CA LEU A 220 10.57 10.36 -0.95
C LEU A 220 10.04 11.79 -1.19
N ILE A 221 10.89 12.82 -0.98
CA ILE A 221 10.51 14.22 -1.17
C ILE A 221 10.69 14.58 -2.64
N LEU A 222 9.59 14.98 -3.26
CA LEU A 222 9.51 15.39 -4.65
C LEU A 222 9.89 16.87 -4.78
N ARG A 223 11.06 17.16 -5.33
CA ARG A 223 11.49 18.54 -5.63
C ARG A 223 11.33 18.93 -7.09
N ASP A 224 11.38 17.96 -8.01
CA ASP A 224 11.24 18.18 -9.45
C ASP A 224 10.41 17.04 -10.09
N PRO A 225 9.20 17.31 -10.59
CA PRO A 225 8.36 16.29 -11.24
C PRO A 225 9.05 15.56 -12.40
N ARG A 226 10.00 16.20 -13.09
CA ARG A 226 10.74 15.60 -14.22
C ARG A 226 11.63 14.43 -13.78
N GLN A 227 12.01 14.37 -12.50
CA GLN A 227 12.74 13.23 -11.93
C GLN A 227 11.87 11.97 -11.94
N ILE A 228 10.59 12.12 -11.60
CA ILE A 228 9.65 11.01 -11.59
C ILE A 228 9.37 10.55 -13.01
N GLU A 229 9.12 11.46 -13.93
CA GLU A 229 8.94 11.12 -15.35
C GLU A 229 10.13 10.32 -15.90
N LEU A 230 11.37 10.79 -15.64
CA LEU A 230 12.57 10.06 -16.06
C LEU A 230 12.66 8.66 -15.44
N LEU A 231 12.38 8.52 -14.14
CA LEU A 231 12.38 7.23 -13.47
C LEU A 231 11.33 6.28 -14.04
N LEU A 232 10.13 6.77 -14.32
CA LEU A 232 9.04 5.96 -14.89
C LEU A 232 9.36 5.53 -16.33
N ASP A 233 10.01 6.40 -17.11
CA ASP A 233 10.50 6.06 -18.45
C ASP A 233 11.59 4.99 -18.37
N LYS A 234 12.56 5.14 -17.45
CA LYS A 234 13.60 4.14 -17.20
C LYS A 234 13.05 2.82 -16.68
N PHE A 235 12.03 2.88 -15.83
CA PHE A 235 11.32 1.69 -15.36
C PHE A 235 10.66 0.96 -16.53
N THR A 236 10.03 1.71 -17.44
CA THR A 236 9.43 1.15 -18.67
C THR A 236 10.48 0.54 -19.61
N GLU A 237 11.63 1.19 -19.78
CA GLU A 237 12.75 0.67 -20.57
C GLU A 237 13.30 -0.62 -19.96
N TYR A 238 13.52 -0.64 -18.64
CA TYR A 238 14.03 -1.79 -17.92
C TYR A 238 13.14 -3.03 -18.11
N VAL A 239 11.83 -2.88 -17.93
CA VAL A 239 10.84 -3.97 -18.08
C VAL A 239 10.72 -4.48 -19.51
N LYS A 240 10.99 -3.64 -20.53
CA LYS A 240 11.01 -4.10 -21.94
C LYS A 240 12.24 -4.95 -22.26
N ASN A 241 13.34 -4.73 -21.55
CA ASN A 241 14.63 -5.35 -21.83
C ASN A 241 14.88 -6.63 -21.00
N HIS A 242 14.01 -6.96 -20.05
CA HIS A 242 14.12 -8.12 -19.16
C HIS A 242 12.82 -8.91 -19.16
#